data_AF-A0A8H3CC67-F1
#
_entry.id   AF-A0A8H3CC67-F1
#
_cell.length_a   1.000
_cell.length_b   1.000
_cell.length_c   1.000
_cell.angle_alpha   90.00
_cell.angle_beta   90.00
_cell.angle_gamma   90.00
#
_symmetry.space_group_name_H-M   'P 1'
#
loop_
_entity.id
_entity.type
_entity.pdbx_description
1 polymer ?
#
loop_
_entity_poly.entity_id
_entity_poly.type
_entity_poly.pdbx_seq_one_letter_code
_entity_poly.pdbx_strand_id
1 'polypeptide(L)'
;MSQPQNIETTISSKIEEFFGTNGNPTELDDALLADYFKSLEGSVGQQSLPSPTQATLDFSSNTRALTPFVSLSANGKVIFVAQQIESDMHIPGHSQVFGVFELGTPFNYKLNNIPFGFARLSIVPDDGSLDRIEFISSRPYKVPKLRGSGTIVDFGSLKAAK
;
A
#
# COMPACT_ATOMS: atom_id res chain seq x y z
N MET A 1 -21.98 -15.33 -1.07
CA MET A 1 -21.22 -14.06 -0.94
C MET A 1 -20.71 -13.94 0.50
N SER A 2 -19.41 -14.21 0.72
CA SER A 2 -18.73 -14.12 2.02
C SER A 2 -17.20 -14.37 1.86
N GLN A 3 -16.53 -13.63 0.99
CA GLN A 3 -15.08 -13.77 0.71
C GLN A 3 -14.18 -12.62 1.21
N PRO A 4 -14.59 -11.33 1.26
CA PRO A 4 -13.68 -10.24 1.64
C PRO A 4 -13.16 -10.30 3.08
N GLN A 5 -13.94 -10.85 4.02
CA GLN A 5 -13.52 -10.98 5.42
C GLN A 5 -12.42 -12.04 5.62
N ASN A 6 -12.33 -13.03 4.73
CA ASN A 6 -11.36 -14.11 4.87
C ASN A 6 -9.93 -13.63 4.50
N ILE A 7 -9.81 -12.74 3.51
CA ILE A 7 -8.51 -12.29 3.02
C ILE A 7 -7.85 -11.26 3.94
N GLU A 8 -8.60 -10.29 4.50
CA GLU A 8 -8.03 -9.34 5.47
C GLU A 8 -7.60 -10.06 6.76
N THR A 9 -8.34 -11.09 7.16
CA THR A 9 -7.96 -11.98 8.27
C THR A 9 -6.66 -12.72 7.92
N THR A 10 -6.59 -13.33 6.73
CA THR A 10 -5.39 -14.04 6.26
C THR A 10 -4.16 -13.14 6.21
N ILE A 11 -4.30 -11.91 5.70
CA ILE A 11 -3.19 -10.96 5.62
C ILE A 11 -2.75 -10.53 7.03
N SER A 12 -3.71 -10.29 7.92
CA SER A 12 -3.40 -9.93 9.31
C SER A 12 -2.66 -11.06 10.02
N SER A 13 -3.10 -12.31 9.84
CA SER A 13 -2.41 -13.49 10.38
C SER A 13 -1.01 -13.67 9.80
N LYS A 14 -0.82 -13.48 8.50
CA LYS A 14 0.51 -13.55 7.85
C LYS A 14 1.45 -12.46 8.33
N ILE A 15 0.92 -11.25 8.59
CA ILE A 15 1.69 -10.18 9.23
C ILE A 15 2.18 -10.62 10.61
N GLU A 16 1.28 -11.13 11.45
CA GLU A 16 1.63 -11.57 12.81
C GLU A 16 2.67 -12.71 12.78
N GLU A 17 2.47 -13.70 11.92
CA GLU A 17 3.42 -14.80 11.71
C GLU A 17 4.78 -14.29 11.24
N PHE A 18 4.80 -13.39 10.26
CA PHE A 18 6.04 -12.81 9.73
C PHE A 18 6.84 -12.08 10.82
N PHE A 19 6.21 -11.22 11.61
CA PHE A 19 6.94 -10.52 12.68
C PHE A 19 7.37 -11.48 13.80
N GLY A 20 6.52 -12.45 14.16
CA GLY A 20 6.84 -13.45 15.19
C GLY A 20 8.02 -14.35 14.81
N THR A 21 8.12 -14.75 13.54
CA THR A 21 9.21 -15.61 13.04
C THR A 21 10.53 -14.87 12.83
N ASN A 22 10.48 -13.56 12.55
CA ASN A 22 11.67 -12.75 12.29
C ASN A 22 12.20 -11.99 13.53
N GLY A 23 11.76 -12.37 14.73
CA GLY A 23 12.31 -11.83 15.97
C GLY A 23 12.00 -10.36 16.21
N ASN A 24 10.90 -9.85 15.65
CA ASN A 24 10.43 -8.46 15.82
C ASN A 24 11.46 -7.42 15.33
N PRO A 25 11.75 -7.39 14.02
CA PRO A 25 12.75 -6.50 13.47
C PRO A 25 12.40 -5.01 13.71
N THR A 26 13.43 -4.20 13.94
CA THR A 26 13.31 -2.73 14.04
C THR A 26 13.37 -2.03 12.68
N GLU A 27 13.81 -2.75 11.64
CA GLU A 27 13.86 -2.32 10.25
C GLU A 27 13.55 -3.51 9.34
N LEU A 28 12.82 -3.25 8.26
CA LEU A 28 12.46 -4.23 7.25
C LEU A 28 13.26 -3.95 5.99
N ASP A 29 14.25 -4.81 5.74
CA ASP A 29 15.02 -4.78 4.50
C ASP A 29 14.26 -5.44 3.34
N ASP A 30 14.82 -5.29 2.13
CA ASP A 30 14.21 -5.78 0.89
C ASP A 30 13.99 -7.30 0.91
N ALA A 31 14.87 -8.07 1.57
CA ALA A 31 14.78 -9.53 1.63
C ALA A 31 13.63 -9.98 2.55
N LEU A 32 13.54 -9.39 3.74
CA LEU A 32 12.47 -9.63 4.69
C LEU A 32 11.10 -9.26 4.09
N LEU A 33 11.01 -8.12 3.41
CA LEU A 33 9.78 -7.70 2.75
C LEU A 33 9.43 -8.61 1.56
N ALA A 34 10.42 -9.04 0.77
CA ALA A 34 10.22 -10.03 -0.28
C ALA A 34 9.60 -11.31 0.25
N ASP A 35 10.11 -11.86 1.35
CA ASP A 35 9.57 -13.06 1.98
C ASP A 35 8.16 -12.85 2.52
N TYR A 36 7.90 -11.71 3.16
CA TYR A 36 6.56 -11.34 3.59
C TYR A 36 5.57 -11.33 2.42
N PHE A 37 5.86 -10.57 1.36
CA PHE A 37 4.91 -10.44 0.26
C PHE A 37 4.78 -11.73 -0.57
N LYS A 38 5.85 -12.51 -0.71
CA LYS A 38 5.77 -13.87 -1.27
C LYS A 38 4.84 -14.78 -0.47
N SER A 39 4.84 -14.63 0.86
CA SER A 39 3.88 -15.33 1.70
C SER A 39 2.42 -14.92 1.39
N LEU A 40 2.19 -13.66 1.01
CA LEU A 40 0.86 -13.16 0.63
C LEU A 40 0.42 -13.65 -0.76
N GLU A 41 1.34 -13.79 -1.72
CA GLU A 41 1.03 -14.28 -3.08
C GLU A 41 0.29 -15.62 -3.05
N GLY A 42 0.68 -16.54 -2.17
CA GLY A 42 0.00 -17.83 -2.00
C GLY A 42 -1.44 -17.73 -1.47
N SER A 43 -1.88 -16.55 -1.03
CA SER A 43 -3.21 -16.29 -0.45
C SER A 43 -4.11 -15.40 -1.30
N VAL A 44 -3.57 -14.73 -2.32
CA VAL A 44 -4.34 -13.91 -3.27
C VAL A 44 -4.23 -14.59 -4.63
N GLY A 45 -5.13 -15.54 -4.93
CA GLY A 45 -5.03 -16.46 -6.07
C GLY A 45 -5.15 -15.82 -7.47
N GLN A 46 -4.21 -14.95 -7.86
CA GLN A 46 -4.12 -14.31 -9.17
C GLN A 46 -2.68 -13.94 -9.55
N GLN A 47 -2.49 -13.54 -10.82
CA GLN A 47 -1.23 -13.04 -11.39
C GLN A 47 -0.69 -11.85 -10.58
N SER A 48 0.46 -12.02 -9.94
CA SER A 48 1.17 -10.92 -9.28
C SER A 48 1.94 -10.09 -10.31
N LEU A 49 1.97 -8.78 -10.09
CA LEU A 49 2.94 -7.87 -10.71
C LEU A 49 4.32 -8.09 -10.05
N PRO A 50 5.43 -7.54 -10.60
CA PRO A 50 6.79 -7.90 -10.19
C PRO A 50 7.05 -7.78 -8.68
N SER A 51 8.17 -8.38 -8.25
CA SER A 51 8.71 -8.37 -6.89
C SER A 51 8.49 -7.05 -6.15
N PRO A 52 8.34 -7.09 -4.80
CA PRO A 52 8.19 -5.90 -3.98
C PRO A 52 9.16 -4.82 -4.39
N THR A 53 8.60 -3.64 -4.63
CA THR A 53 9.32 -2.52 -5.20
C THR A 53 9.45 -1.44 -4.15
N GLN A 54 10.62 -0.81 -4.08
CA GLN A 54 10.83 0.36 -3.22
C GLN A 54 9.81 1.45 -3.56
N ALA A 55 9.15 1.92 -2.52
CA ALA A 55 8.04 2.84 -2.62
C ALA A 55 8.11 3.93 -1.55
N THR A 56 7.41 5.02 -1.79
CA THR A 56 7.25 6.12 -0.84
C THR A 56 5.78 6.45 -0.72
N LEU A 57 5.30 6.43 0.52
CA LEU A 57 3.99 6.96 0.88
C LEU A 57 4.15 8.43 1.28
N ASP A 58 3.58 9.31 0.48
CA ASP A 58 3.75 10.75 0.55
C ASP A 58 2.42 11.41 0.94
N PHE A 59 2.44 12.18 2.01
CA PHE A 59 1.28 12.91 2.54
C PHE A 59 1.29 14.40 2.18
N SER A 60 2.31 14.85 1.45
CA SER A 60 2.60 16.26 1.26
C SER A 60 1.39 17.01 0.71
N SER A 61 1.11 18.13 1.37
CA SER A 61 0.18 19.13 0.87
C SER A 61 0.85 19.82 -0.33
N ASN A 62 0.55 19.36 -1.53
CA ASN A 62 0.90 20.15 -2.70
C ASN A 62 -0.02 21.38 -2.73
N THR A 63 0.47 22.52 -2.23
CA THR A 63 -0.21 23.82 -2.28
C THR A 63 -0.56 24.29 -3.70
N ARG A 64 -0.03 23.63 -4.74
CA ARG A 64 -0.38 23.85 -6.16
C ARG A 64 -1.34 22.80 -6.73
N ALA A 65 -1.60 21.70 -6.02
CA ALA A 65 -2.64 20.75 -6.39
C ALA A 65 -3.98 21.23 -5.82
N LEU A 66 -5.04 21.16 -6.62
CA LEU A 66 -6.40 21.54 -6.22
C LEU A 66 -6.92 20.73 -5.03
N THR A 67 -6.34 19.56 -4.76
CA THR A 67 -6.60 18.81 -3.55
C THR A 67 -5.30 18.24 -2.99
N PRO A 68 -5.11 18.28 -1.67
CA PRO A 68 -4.04 17.59 -0.97
C PRO A 68 -4.32 16.08 -0.95
N PHE A 69 -3.28 15.29 -1.21
CA PHE A 69 -3.46 13.86 -1.43
C PHE A 69 -2.44 13.03 -0.67
N VAL A 70 -2.86 11.84 -0.24
CA VAL A 70 -1.96 10.75 0.09
C VAL A 70 -1.64 10.04 -1.22
N SER A 71 -0.36 9.92 -1.54
CA SER A 71 0.08 9.22 -2.75
C SER A 71 1.06 8.09 -2.43
N LEU A 72 0.96 6.99 -3.18
CA LEU A 72 1.94 5.92 -3.16
C LEU A 72 2.70 5.97 -4.47
N SER A 73 4.02 6.14 -4.39
CA SER A 73 4.92 6.14 -5.54
C SER A 73 5.85 4.94 -5.48
N ALA A 74 6.00 4.21 -6.58
CA ALA A 74 6.92 3.10 -6.74
C ALA A 74 7.68 3.26 -8.06
N ASN A 75 9.00 3.04 -8.05
CA ASN A 75 9.87 3.25 -9.23
C ASN A 75 9.68 4.61 -9.93
N GLY A 76 9.43 5.67 -9.16
CA GLY A 76 9.22 7.02 -9.70
C GLY A 76 7.86 7.25 -10.39
N LYS A 77 6.94 6.28 -10.32
CA LYS A 77 5.56 6.41 -10.80
C LYS A 77 4.60 6.44 -9.61
N VAL A 78 3.67 7.39 -9.62
CA VAL A 78 2.55 7.36 -8.67
C VAL A 78 1.58 6.27 -9.13
N ILE A 79 1.23 5.36 -8.24
CA ILE A 79 0.32 4.24 -8.51
C ILE A 79 -1.02 4.39 -7.77
N PHE A 80 -1.12 5.34 -6.84
CA PHE A 80 -2.34 5.61 -6.08
C PHE A 80 -2.34 7.04 -5.56
N VAL A 81 -3.53 7.66 -5.54
CA VAL A 81 -3.80 8.96 -4.94
C VAL A 81 -5.17 8.94 -4.26
N ALA A 82 -5.25 9.40 -3.02
CA ALA A 82 -6.51 9.60 -2.30
C ALA A 82 -6.57 10.93 -1.57
N GLN A 83 -7.78 11.45 -1.35
CA GLN A 83 -7.98 12.74 -0.67
C GLN A 83 -7.64 12.69 0.83
N GLN A 84 -6.63 13.51 1.14
CA GLN A 84 -6.17 14.21 2.35
C GLN A 84 -6.07 13.55 3.76
N ILE A 85 -4.82 13.62 4.28
CA ILE A 85 -4.46 14.25 5.57
C ILE A 85 -3.43 15.34 5.26
N GLU A 86 -3.47 16.50 5.91
CA GLU A 86 -2.36 17.46 5.84
C GLU A 86 -1.18 16.96 6.67
N SER A 87 -0.11 16.52 6.01
CA SER A 87 1.14 16.20 6.68
C SER A 87 2.30 16.25 5.69
N ASP A 88 3.43 16.84 6.05
CA ASP A 88 4.64 16.82 5.18
C ASP A 88 5.44 15.50 5.33
N MET A 89 4.76 14.41 5.71
CA MET A 89 5.37 13.13 5.98
C MET A 89 5.67 12.38 4.68
N HIS A 90 6.89 11.85 4.60
CA HIS A 90 7.33 10.96 3.52
C HIS A 90 7.81 9.67 4.16
N ILE A 91 7.11 8.58 3.90
CA ILE A 91 7.36 7.29 4.54
C ILE A 91 7.96 6.34 3.50
N PRO A 92 9.25 6.00 3.58
CA PRO A 92 9.86 4.99 2.72
C PRO A 92 9.40 3.58 3.12
N GLY A 93 9.30 2.70 2.13
CA GLY A 93 8.88 1.32 2.32
C GLY A 93 8.94 0.52 1.04
N HIS A 94 8.19 -0.58 1.02
CA HIS A 94 7.97 -1.38 -0.18
C HIS A 94 6.49 -1.53 -0.46
N SER A 95 6.15 -1.60 -1.74
CA SER A 95 4.82 -1.94 -2.19
C SER A 95 4.82 -3.13 -3.13
N GLN A 96 3.75 -3.92 -3.09
CA GLN A 96 3.46 -4.93 -4.11
C GLN A 96 2.00 -4.81 -4.56
N VAL A 97 1.80 -5.02 -5.85
CA VAL A 97 0.48 -5.08 -6.49
C VAL A 97 0.13 -6.55 -6.76
N PHE A 98 -1.06 -6.95 -6.34
CA PHE A 98 -1.62 -8.28 -6.53
C PHE A 98 -2.88 -8.13 -7.39
N GLY A 99 -2.92 -8.76 -8.56
CA GLY A 99 -4.03 -8.61 -9.51
C GLY A 99 -3.84 -7.47 -10.51
N VAL A 100 -4.94 -7.03 -11.13
CA VAL A 100 -4.95 -6.06 -12.23
C VAL A 100 -5.75 -4.82 -11.83
N PHE A 101 -5.14 -3.65 -12.02
CA PHE A 101 -5.72 -2.37 -11.65
C PHE A 101 -6.06 -1.57 -12.90
N GLU A 102 -7.34 -1.33 -13.12
CA GLU A 102 -7.81 -0.42 -14.16
C GLU A 102 -7.67 1.04 -13.72
N LEU A 103 -7.13 1.88 -14.60
CA LEU A 103 -7.00 3.31 -14.36
C LEU A 103 -8.38 3.97 -14.25
N GLY A 104 -8.55 4.86 -13.28
CA GLY A 104 -9.82 5.55 -13.05
C GLY A 104 -10.88 4.73 -12.31
N THR A 105 -10.61 3.46 -11.98
CA THR A 105 -11.51 2.66 -11.16
C THR A 105 -11.56 3.20 -9.72
N PRO A 106 -12.71 3.14 -9.02
CA PRO A 106 -12.80 3.48 -7.60
C PRO A 106 -12.16 2.43 -6.70
N PHE A 107 -11.51 2.89 -5.62
CA PHE A 107 -10.85 2.02 -4.64
C PHE A 107 -11.18 2.47 -3.23
N ASN A 108 -11.18 1.52 -2.31
CA ASN A 108 -11.13 1.77 -0.88
C ASN A 108 -9.69 1.63 -0.39
N TYR A 109 -9.30 2.47 0.56
CA TYR A 109 -7.99 2.36 1.20
C TYR A 109 -8.10 2.33 2.72
N LYS A 110 -7.09 1.73 3.34
CA LYS A 110 -6.91 1.69 4.79
C LYS A 110 -5.45 1.95 5.11
N LEU A 111 -5.20 2.99 5.92
CA LEU A 111 -3.89 3.30 6.48
C LEU A 111 -3.94 3.04 7.99
N ASN A 112 -3.02 2.26 8.49
CA ASN A 112 -2.88 2.03 9.93
C ASN A 112 -1.45 1.64 10.29
N ASN A 113 -1.18 1.63 11.60
CA ASN A 113 -0.03 0.91 12.13
C ASN A 113 -0.34 -0.57 12.30
N ILE A 114 0.62 -1.42 11.93
CA ILE A 114 0.64 -2.87 12.19
C ILE A 114 1.59 -3.17 13.37
N PRO A 115 1.79 -4.43 13.81
CA PRO A 115 2.69 -4.75 14.91
C PRO A 115 4.05 -4.04 14.78
N PHE A 116 4.64 -3.68 15.92
CA PHE A 116 5.92 -2.95 16.00
C PHE A 116 5.91 -1.53 15.39
N GLY A 117 4.74 -1.00 15.04
CA GLY A 117 4.57 0.40 14.66
C GLY A 117 4.92 0.71 13.21
N PHE A 118 5.11 -0.31 12.37
CA PHE A 118 5.23 -0.12 10.92
C PHE A 118 3.92 0.44 10.35
N ALA A 119 4.01 1.34 9.38
CA ALA A 119 2.86 1.85 8.66
C ALA A 119 2.49 0.88 7.54
N ARG A 120 1.21 0.53 7.44
CA ARG A 120 0.64 -0.27 6.37
C ARG A 120 -0.43 0.52 5.64
N LEU A 121 -0.34 0.56 4.32
CA LEU A 121 -1.40 1.03 3.45
C LEU A 121 -1.90 -0.16 2.63
N SER A 122 -3.19 -0.42 2.69
CA SER A 122 -3.89 -1.41 1.86
C SER A 122 -4.89 -0.68 0.97
N ILE A 123 -4.88 -0.95 -0.33
CA ILE A 123 -5.78 -0.38 -1.33
C ILE A 123 -6.45 -1.54 -2.04
N VAL A 124 -7.78 -1.55 -2.06
CA VAL A 124 -8.61 -2.60 -2.67
C VAL A 124 -9.64 -1.98 -3.61
N PRO A 125 -9.90 -2.56 -4.79
CA PRO A 125 -10.96 -2.08 -5.67
C PRO A 125 -12.33 -2.20 -5.00
N ASP A 126 -13.25 -1.31 -5.37
CA ASP A 126 -14.64 -1.33 -4.87
C ASP A 126 -15.55 -2.31 -5.65
N ASP A 127 -14.97 -3.14 -6.52
CA ASP A 127 -15.68 -4.11 -7.37
C ASP A 127 -15.84 -5.50 -6.73
N GLY A 128 -15.28 -5.71 -5.53
CA GLY A 128 -15.33 -6.98 -4.81
C GLY A 128 -14.31 -8.03 -5.28
N SER A 129 -13.40 -7.68 -6.18
CA SER A 129 -12.24 -8.53 -6.52
C SER A 129 -11.27 -8.65 -5.33
N LEU A 130 -10.33 -9.58 -5.46
CA LEU A 130 -9.33 -9.86 -4.41
C LEU A 130 -8.05 -9.03 -4.58
N ASP A 131 -7.98 -8.31 -5.69
CA ASP A 131 -6.89 -7.47 -6.14
C ASP A 131 -6.58 -6.44 -5.05
N ARG A 132 -5.29 -6.17 -4.84
CA ARG A 132 -4.85 -5.19 -3.84
C ARG A 132 -3.49 -4.59 -4.15
N ILE A 133 -3.28 -3.37 -3.69
CA ILE A 133 -1.95 -2.80 -3.51
C ILE A 133 -1.68 -2.78 -2.01
N GLU A 134 -0.57 -3.36 -1.60
CA GLU A 134 -0.12 -3.35 -0.21
C GLU A 134 1.20 -2.60 -0.14
N PHE A 135 1.33 -1.74 0.86
CA PHE A 135 2.57 -1.04 1.20
C PHE A 135 2.89 -1.24 2.68
N ILE A 136 4.16 -1.48 2.99
CA ILE A 136 4.69 -1.52 4.35
C ILE A 136 5.93 -0.62 4.43
N SER A 137 5.98 0.24 5.44
CA SER A 137 7.14 1.09 5.69
C SER A 137 8.37 0.28 6.10
N SER A 138 9.58 0.73 5.72
CA SER A 138 10.82 0.05 6.09
C SER A 138 11.17 0.20 7.57
N ARG A 139 10.59 1.18 8.26
CA ARG A 139 10.81 1.47 9.69
C ARG A 139 9.48 1.77 10.39
N PRO A 140 9.43 1.77 11.73
CA PRO A 140 8.26 2.24 12.45
C PRO A 140 7.97 3.72 12.20
N TYR A 141 6.73 4.06 11.86
CA TYR A 141 6.25 5.43 11.69
C TYR A 141 4.88 5.58 12.33
N LYS A 142 4.68 6.61 13.15
CA LYS A 142 3.35 6.88 13.70
C LYS A 142 2.47 7.51 12.63
N VAL A 143 1.45 6.77 12.18
CA VAL A 143 0.48 7.25 11.21
C VAL A 143 -0.92 7.29 11.83
N PRO A 144 -1.80 8.20 11.41
CA PRO A 144 -3.20 8.15 11.78
C PRO A 144 -3.87 6.89 11.20
N LYS A 145 -4.90 6.40 11.90
CA LYS A 145 -5.78 5.36 11.38
C LYS A 145 -6.77 6.01 10.42
N LEU A 146 -6.66 5.71 9.14
CA LEU A 146 -7.58 6.20 8.13
C LEU A 146 -8.28 5.07 7.38
N ARG A 147 -9.46 5.41 6.88
CA ARG A 147 -10.14 4.71 5.80
C ARG A 147 -10.78 5.75 4.90
N GLY A 148 -10.80 5.46 3.61
CA GLY A 148 -11.48 6.32 2.65
C GLY A 148 -11.53 5.66 1.29
N SER A 149 -11.92 6.45 0.30
CA SER A 149 -11.91 6.04 -1.10
C SER A 149 -11.00 6.94 -1.93
N GLY A 150 -10.62 6.44 -3.08
CA GLY A 150 -9.76 7.13 -4.03
C GLY A 150 -9.92 6.55 -5.42
N THR A 151 -9.03 6.96 -6.32
CA THR A 151 -9.00 6.49 -7.71
C THR A 151 -7.56 6.10 -8.04
N ILE A 152 -7.40 5.00 -8.78
CA ILE A 152 -6.08 4.67 -9.34
C ILE A 152 -5.78 5.61 -10.48
N VAL A 153 -4.56 6.09 -10.48
CA VAL A 153 -4.06 7.15 -11.36
C VAL A 153 -2.67 6.75 -11.83
N ASP A 154 -2.38 6.99 -13.11
CA ASP A 154 -1.03 6.93 -13.64
C ASP A 154 -0.52 8.38 -13.80
N PHE A 155 0.49 8.77 -13.03
CA PHE A 155 1.15 10.07 -13.19
C PHE A 155 2.35 10.04 -14.15
N GLY A 156 2.61 8.94 -14.85
CA GLY A 156 3.61 8.90 -15.93
C GLY A 156 3.35 9.90 -17.05
N SER A 157 2.10 10.32 -17.26
CA SER A 157 1.66 11.21 -18.33
C SER A 157 1.38 12.66 -17.92
N LEU A 158 1.28 12.97 -16.62
CA LEU A 158 1.03 14.35 -16.14
C LEU A 158 2.29 15.22 -16.06
N LYS A 159 3.50 14.63 -16.09
CA LYS A 159 4.76 15.38 -16.27
C LYS A 159 5.00 15.81 -17.73
N ALA A 160 4.32 15.19 -18.70
CA ALA A 160 4.49 15.49 -20.13
C ALA A 160 3.55 16.62 -20.62
N ALA A 161 2.63 17.09 -19.79
CA ALA A 161 1.81 18.27 -20.09
C ALA A 161 2.51 19.53 -19.57
N LYS A 162 3.57 19.94 -20.25
CA LYS A 162 4.12 21.30 -20.20
C LYS A 162 4.55 21.73 -21.59
#